data_AF-X0VAW0-F1
#
_entry.id   AF-X0VAW0-F1
#
_cell.length_a   1.000
_cell.length_b   1.000
_cell.length_c   1.000
_cell.angle_alpha   90.00
_cell.angle_beta   90.00
_cell.angle_gamma   90.00
#
_symmetry.space_group_name_H-M   'P 1'
#
loop_
_entity.id
_entity.type
_entity.pdbx_description
1 polymer ?
#
loop_
_entity_poly.entity_id
_entity_poly.type
_entity_poly.pdbx_seq_one_letter_code
_entity_poly.pdbx_strand_id
1 'polypeptide(L)'
;GLNSPFNFAAYVTAFAFFSVVYEFEVGLLATAFCVGVVSLLLSLEMLREVELEPRPTLLYSTAIATVLAQVTWSLHFLPLESFLAAAFLLLCLYVATGIVQNYLLRQLDLATAGEFAAVAVVGLAIVVIAHAAS
;
A
#
# COMPACT_ATOMS: atom_id res chain seq x y z
N GLY A 1 -14.15 1.38 -14.89
CA GLY A 1 -13.65 1.63 -13.52
C GLY A 1 -13.68 0.43 -12.59
N LEU A 2 -13.23 -0.76 -13.04
CA LEU A 2 -12.73 -1.89 -12.23
C LEU A 2 -12.32 -3.05 -13.16
N ASN A 3 -12.90 -3.08 -14.37
CA ASN A 3 -12.72 -4.12 -15.40
C ASN A 3 -11.69 -3.77 -16.50
N SER A 4 -10.82 -2.77 -16.29
CA SER A 4 -9.77 -2.46 -17.26
C SER A 4 -8.66 -3.52 -17.12
N PRO A 5 -8.26 -4.23 -18.20
CA PRO A 5 -7.28 -5.33 -18.14
C PRO A 5 -5.92 -4.91 -17.55
N PHE A 6 -5.59 -3.62 -17.59
CA PHE A 6 -4.38 -3.03 -17.02
C PHE A 6 -4.32 -3.09 -15.49
N ASN A 7 -5.45 -2.91 -14.77
CA ASN A 7 -5.46 -3.00 -13.31
C ASN A 7 -5.15 -4.42 -12.82
N PHE A 8 -5.69 -5.42 -13.50
CA PHE A 8 -5.38 -6.82 -13.19
C PHE A 8 -3.89 -7.12 -13.38
N ALA A 9 -3.30 -6.66 -14.49
CA ALA A 9 -1.88 -6.83 -14.74
C ALA A 9 -1.02 -6.17 -13.65
N ALA A 10 -1.36 -4.94 -13.23
CA ALA A 10 -0.66 -4.24 -12.15
C ALA A 10 -0.70 -5.00 -10.81
N TYR A 11 -1.81 -5.63 -10.45
CA TYR A 11 -1.89 -6.46 -9.24
C TYR A 11 -1.03 -7.73 -9.35
N VAL A 12 -1.03 -8.40 -10.50
CA VAL A 12 -0.15 -9.56 -10.73
C VAL A 12 1.32 -9.13 -10.66
N THR A 13 1.67 -7.98 -11.24
CA THR A 13 3.02 -7.42 -11.16
C THR A 13 3.41 -7.07 -9.73
N ALA A 14 2.54 -6.42 -8.95
CA ALA A 14 2.76 -6.13 -7.53
C ALA A 14 3.05 -7.42 -6.75
N PHE A 15 2.22 -8.44 -6.95
CA PHE A 15 2.37 -9.72 -6.26
C PHE A 15 3.70 -10.40 -6.57
N ALA A 16 4.08 -10.46 -7.85
CA ALA A 16 5.35 -11.04 -8.28
C ALA A 16 6.54 -10.28 -7.67
N PHE A 17 6.52 -8.95 -7.70
CA PHE A 17 7.58 -8.13 -7.10
C PHE A 17 7.67 -8.32 -5.58
N PHE A 18 6.56 -8.26 -4.86
CA PHE A 18 6.56 -8.42 -3.41
C PHE A 18 7.01 -9.81 -2.99
N SER A 19 6.64 -10.85 -3.73
CA SER A 19 7.10 -12.22 -3.49
C SER A 19 8.61 -12.33 -3.61
N VAL A 20 9.19 -11.79 -4.70
CA VAL A 20 10.65 -11.77 -4.90
C VAL A 20 11.36 -10.99 -3.80
N VAL A 21 10.86 -9.80 -3.44
CA VAL A 21 11.48 -8.99 -2.37
C VAL A 21 11.52 -9.75 -1.04
N TYR A 22 10.45 -10.46 -0.69
CA TYR A 22 10.38 -11.24 0.55
C TYR A 22 11.09 -12.60 0.49
N GLU A 23 11.32 -13.15 -0.69
CA GLU A 23 12.05 -14.41 -0.86
C GLU A 23 13.57 -14.19 -0.81
N PHE A 24 14.05 -13.04 -1.28
CA PHE A 24 15.47 -12.70 -1.23
C PHE A 24 15.97 -12.24 0.15
N GLU A 25 15.09 -12.24 1.17
CA GLU A 25 15.40 -11.83 2.56
C GLU A 25 16.23 -10.53 2.64
N VAL A 26 15.97 -9.59 1.73
CA VAL A 26 16.68 -8.31 1.70
C VAL A 26 16.40 -7.53 2.97
N GLY A 27 17.43 -6.86 3.51
CA GLY A 27 17.33 -6.14 4.77
C GLY A 27 16.14 -5.17 4.83
N LEU A 28 15.59 -4.95 6.02
CA LEU A 28 14.35 -4.21 6.25
C LEU A 28 14.24 -2.90 5.45
N LEU A 29 15.32 -2.10 5.45
CA LEU A 29 15.35 -0.81 4.77
C LEU A 29 15.25 -0.96 3.24
N ALA A 30 15.92 -1.97 2.68
CA ALA A 30 15.88 -2.27 1.25
C ALA A 30 14.50 -2.81 0.85
N THR A 31 13.93 -3.70 1.66
CA THR A 31 12.56 -4.22 1.46
C THR A 31 11.52 -3.10 1.47
N ALA A 32 11.57 -2.21 2.46
CA ALA A 32 10.65 -1.07 2.54
C ALA A 32 10.82 -0.11 1.35
N PHE A 33 12.05 0.13 0.91
CA PHE A 33 12.34 0.97 -0.26
C PHE A 33 11.79 0.33 -1.55
N CYS A 34 12.05 -0.96 -1.79
CA CYS A 34 11.55 -1.69 -2.94
C CYS A 34 10.02 -1.71 -2.97
N VAL A 35 9.37 -2.05 -1.85
CA VAL A 35 7.91 -2.06 -1.74
C VAL A 35 7.34 -0.66 -1.98
N GLY A 36 7.95 0.38 -1.39
CA GLY A 36 7.55 1.76 -1.61
C GLY A 36 7.62 2.18 -3.08
N VAL A 37 8.75 1.94 -3.75
CA VAL A 37 8.95 2.30 -5.17
C VAL A 37 7.98 1.54 -6.09
N VAL A 38 7.81 0.23 -5.88
CA VAL A 38 6.87 -0.58 -6.68
C VAL A 38 5.44 -0.09 -6.47
N SER A 39 5.06 0.16 -5.22
CA SER A 39 3.72 0.67 -4.87
C SER A 39 3.46 2.05 -5.45
N LEU A 40 4.46 2.93 -5.48
CA LEU A 40 4.37 4.27 -6.09
C LEU A 40 4.09 4.17 -7.59
N LEU A 41 4.91 3.40 -8.31
CA LEU A 41 4.80 3.28 -9.77
C LEU A 41 3.45 2.66 -10.17
N LEU A 42 3.04 1.60 -9.48
CA LEU A 42 1.78 0.90 -9.78
C LEU A 42 0.57 1.74 -9.41
N SER A 43 0.55 2.37 -8.23
CA SER A 43 -0.56 3.25 -7.87
C SER A 43 -0.67 4.46 -8.79
N LEU A 44 0.45 5.05 -9.24
CA LEU A 44 0.45 6.15 -10.20
C LEU A 44 -0.18 5.74 -11.53
N GLU A 45 0.20 4.57 -12.07
CA GLU A 45 -0.39 4.03 -13.30
C GLU A 45 -1.91 3.78 -13.13
N MET A 46 -2.32 3.16 -12.03
CA MET A 46 -3.74 2.88 -11.73
C MET A 46 -4.58 4.15 -11.60
N LEU A 47 -4.07 5.15 -10.88
CA LEU A 47 -4.77 6.42 -10.65
C LEU A 47 -4.82 7.30 -11.90
N ARG A 48 -3.84 7.15 -12.81
CA ARG A 48 -3.81 7.84 -14.10
C ARG A 48 -4.97 7.41 -15.02
N GLU A 49 -5.46 6.18 -14.90
CA GLU A 49 -6.63 5.72 -15.66
C GLU A 49 -7.94 6.41 -15.27
N VAL A 50 -8.00 7.03 -14.08
CA VAL A 50 -9.21 7.69 -13.56
C VAL A 50 -9.33 9.15 -14.04
N GLU A 51 -8.60 9.52 -15.10
CA GLU A 51 -8.62 10.85 -15.74
C GLU A 51 -8.40 12.03 -14.76
N LEU A 52 -7.61 11.80 -13.72
CA LEU A 52 -7.27 12.83 -12.75
C LEU A 52 -6.26 13.83 -13.31
N GLU A 53 -6.31 15.05 -12.79
CA GLU A 53 -5.22 16.01 -12.98
C GLU A 53 -3.88 15.43 -12.48
N PRO A 54 -2.75 15.74 -13.13
CA PRO A 54 -1.45 15.09 -12.82
C PRO A 54 -0.99 15.27 -11.37
N ARG A 55 -1.38 16.38 -10.75
CA ARG A 55 -0.94 16.79 -9.41
C ARG A 55 -1.59 15.95 -8.28
N PRO A 56 -2.93 15.81 -8.20
CA PRO A 56 -3.55 14.92 -7.22
C PRO A 56 -3.15 13.45 -7.40
N THR A 57 -2.98 12.97 -8.64
CA THR A 57 -2.50 11.60 -8.92
C THR A 57 -1.17 11.31 -8.24
N LEU A 58 -0.20 12.22 -8.37
CA LEU A 58 1.11 12.09 -7.74
C LEU A 58 1.04 12.15 -6.21
N LEU A 59 0.18 13.01 -5.64
CA LEU A 59 0.03 13.12 -4.20
C LEU A 59 -0.54 11.83 -3.60
N TYR A 60 -1.59 11.27 -4.20
CA TYR A 60 -2.20 10.04 -3.70
C TYR A 60 -1.32 8.82 -3.90
N SER A 61 -0.65 8.69 -5.05
CA SER A 61 0.28 7.56 -5.27
C SER A 61 1.45 7.59 -4.28
N THR A 62 1.97 8.78 -3.96
CA THR A 62 3.03 8.96 -2.95
C THR A 62 2.55 8.61 -1.55
N ALA A 63 1.31 8.98 -1.21
CA ALA A 63 0.71 8.59 0.06
C ALA A 63 0.56 7.07 0.18
N ILE A 64 0.04 6.40 -0.86
CA ILE A 64 -0.11 4.93 -0.91
C ILE A 64 1.26 4.25 -0.76
N ALA A 65 2.27 4.71 -1.51
CA ALA A 65 3.62 4.17 -1.45
C ALA A 65 4.23 4.28 -0.05
N THR A 66 4.05 5.43 0.60
CA THR A 66 4.57 5.67 1.95
C THR A 66 3.88 4.77 2.97
N VAL A 67 2.56 4.62 2.88
CA VAL A 67 1.80 3.72 3.77
C VAL A 67 2.31 2.28 3.61
N LEU A 68 2.48 1.79 2.39
CA LEU A 68 2.95 0.42 2.16
C LEU A 68 4.40 0.20 2.59
N ALA A 69 5.28 1.20 2.44
CA ALA A 69 6.63 1.17 2.98
C ALA A 69 6.64 1.11 4.53
N GLN A 70 5.67 1.73 5.20
CA GLN A 70 5.49 1.59 6.65
C GLN A 70 4.92 0.23 7.03
N VAL A 71 4.00 -0.34 6.22
CA VAL A 71 3.46 -1.69 6.44
C VAL A 71 4.56 -2.75 6.38
N THR A 72 5.57 -2.60 5.53
CA THR A 72 6.75 -3.48 5.52
C THR A 72 7.46 -3.54 6.86
N TRP A 73 7.46 -2.46 7.65
CA TRP A 73 8.05 -2.48 8.99
C TRP A 73 7.22 -3.33 9.94
N SER A 74 5.89 -3.20 9.90
CA SER A 74 5.00 -4.05 10.67
C SER A 74 5.17 -5.52 10.30
N LEU A 75 5.24 -5.84 9.00
CA LEU A 75 5.43 -7.21 8.51
C LEU A 75 6.76 -7.83 8.93
N HIS A 76 7.81 -7.03 9.09
CA HIS A 76 9.10 -7.55 9.55
C HIS A 76 9.04 -8.13 10.97
N PHE A 77 8.19 -7.57 11.83
CA PHE A 77 7.99 -8.08 13.19
C PHE A 77 7.00 -9.25 13.26
N LEU A 78 6.26 -9.51 12.19
CA LEU A 78 5.35 -10.66 12.11
C LEU A 78 6.08 -11.83 11.43
N PRO A 79 6.12 -13.03 12.04
CA PRO A 79 6.74 -14.21 11.44
C PRO A 79 5.82 -14.81 10.35
N LEU A 80 5.65 -14.09 9.25
CA LEU A 80 4.85 -14.51 8.10
C LEU A 80 5.75 -15.19 7.07
N GLU A 81 5.24 -16.26 6.44
CA GLU A 81 5.89 -16.82 5.26
C GLU A 81 5.92 -15.80 4.11
N SER A 82 6.99 -15.82 3.30
CA SER A 82 7.24 -14.83 2.25
C SER A 82 6.05 -14.64 1.30
N PHE A 83 5.37 -15.74 0.94
CA PHE A 83 4.16 -15.71 0.11
C PHE A 83 3.00 -14.98 0.80
N LEU A 84 2.81 -15.19 2.09
CA LEU A 84 1.74 -14.59 2.87
C LEU A 84 1.98 -13.09 3.09
N ALA A 85 3.24 -12.69 3.31
CA ALA A 85 3.64 -11.29 3.39
C ALA A 85 3.40 -10.55 2.06
N ALA A 86 3.74 -11.17 0.92
CA ALA A 86 3.49 -10.62 -0.40
C ALA A 86 1.99 -10.48 -0.70
N ALA A 87 1.19 -11.49 -0.37
CA ALA A 87 -0.26 -11.44 -0.50
C ALA A 87 -0.88 -10.34 0.39
N PHE A 88 -0.38 -10.17 1.60
CA PHE A 88 -0.82 -9.11 2.51
C PHE A 88 -0.52 -7.71 1.96
N LEU A 89 0.70 -7.48 1.47
CA LEU A 89 1.06 -6.20 0.84
C LEU A 89 0.22 -5.90 -0.40
N LEU A 90 -0.04 -6.93 -1.22
CA LEU A 90 -0.93 -6.80 -2.37
C LEU A 90 -2.33 -6.37 -1.92
N LEU A 91 -2.85 -6.97 -0.85
CA LEU A 91 -4.15 -6.64 -0.31
C LEU A 91 -4.19 -5.20 0.23
N CYS A 92 -3.13 -4.76 0.92
CA CYS A 92 -2.99 -3.37 1.33
C CYS A 92 -2.97 -2.41 0.13
N LEU A 93 -2.23 -2.75 -0.94
CA LEU A 93 -2.20 -1.96 -2.18
C LEU A 93 -3.59 -1.87 -2.81
N TYR A 94 -4.26 -3.01 -2.95
CA TYR A 94 -5.61 -3.10 -3.51
C TYR A 94 -6.63 -2.25 -2.73
N VAL A 95 -6.62 -2.36 -1.41
CA VAL A 95 -7.51 -1.57 -0.55
C VAL A 95 -7.20 -0.09 -0.68
N ALA A 96 -5.93 0.30 -0.59
CA ALA A 96 -5.51 1.70 -0.66
C ALA A 96 -5.86 2.34 -2.01
N THR A 97 -5.58 1.68 -3.13
CA THR A 97 -5.94 2.20 -4.47
C THR A 97 -7.45 2.21 -4.67
N GLY A 98 -8.18 1.19 -4.20
CA GLY A 98 -9.64 1.13 -4.26
C GLY A 98 -10.33 2.27 -3.50
N ILE A 99 -9.84 2.57 -2.29
CA ILE A 99 -10.32 3.71 -1.49
C ILE A 99 -10.14 5.02 -2.23
N VAL A 100 -8.93 5.28 -2.75
CA VAL A 100 -8.65 6.56 -3.44
C VAL A 100 -9.47 6.68 -4.72
N GLN A 101 -9.59 5.61 -5.51
CA GLN A 101 -10.45 5.61 -6.69
C GLN A 101 -11.91 5.89 -6.33
N ASN A 102 -12.45 5.26 -5.28
CA ASN A 102 -13.81 5.49 -4.82
C ASN A 102 -14.02 6.91 -4.27
N TYR A 103 -13.02 7.45 -3.56
CA TYR A 103 -13.02 8.83 -3.07
C TYR A 103 -13.09 9.84 -4.22
N LEU A 104 -12.29 9.62 -5.27
CA LEU A 104 -12.19 10.51 -6.43
C LEU A 104 -13.42 10.47 -7.33
N LEU A 105 -14.14 9.36 -7.36
CA LEU A 105 -15.44 9.23 -8.03
C LEU A 105 -16.59 9.96 -7.30
N ARG A 106 -16.27 10.88 -6.36
CA ARG A 106 -17.19 11.72 -5.57
C ARG A 106 -18.18 10.94 -4.71
N GLN A 107 -17.67 10.01 -3.91
CA GLN A 107 -18.47 9.36 -2.87
C GLN A 107 -18.08 9.64 -1.42
N LEU A 108 -16.99 10.35 -1.07
CA LEU A 108 -16.67 10.52 0.36
C LEU A 108 -16.17 11.91 0.79
N ASP A 109 -16.80 12.33 1.88
CA ASP A 109 -16.70 13.54 2.68
C ASP A 109 -15.41 13.53 3.54
N LEU A 110 -14.95 14.70 3.98
CA LEU A 110 -13.70 14.94 4.74
C LEU A 110 -13.60 14.13 6.06
N ALA A 111 -14.71 13.56 6.53
CA ALA A 111 -14.78 12.65 7.68
C ALA A 111 -13.94 11.38 7.50
N THR A 112 -13.85 10.84 6.28
CA THR A 112 -13.16 9.58 6.00
C THR A 112 -11.63 9.71 6.09
N ALA A 113 -11.08 10.87 5.74
CA ALA A 113 -9.66 11.16 5.91
C ALA A 113 -9.24 11.12 7.39
N GLY A 114 -10.15 11.47 8.30
CA GLY A 114 -9.98 11.32 9.75
C GLY A 114 -9.97 9.86 10.20
N GLU A 115 -10.82 9.01 9.62
CA GLU A 115 -10.83 7.56 9.90
C GLU A 115 -9.52 6.88 9.45
N PHE A 116 -8.91 7.31 8.35
CA PHE A 116 -7.61 6.78 7.90
C PHE A 116 -6.43 7.23 8.77
N ALA A 117 -6.43 8.48 9.21
CA ALA A 117 -5.48 8.95 10.21
C ALA A 117 -5.64 8.16 11.53
N ALA A 118 -6.88 7.82 11.91
CA ALA A 118 -7.15 6.98 13.07
C ALA A 118 -6.61 5.55 12.89
N VAL A 119 -6.77 4.91 11.74
CA VAL A 119 -6.22 3.57 11.48
C VAL A 119 -4.69 3.58 11.49
N ALA A 120 -4.06 4.62 10.92
CA ALA A 120 -2.61 4.78 10.97
C ALA A 120 -2.11 4.98 12.41
N VAL A 121 -2.80 5.80 13.21
CA VAL A 121 -2.50 6.01 14.64
C VAL A 121 -2.73 4.74 15.45
N VAL A 122 -3.77 3.96 15.16
CA VAL A 122 -4.04 2.67 15.83
C VAL A 122 -2.96 1.65 15.49
N GLY A 123 -2.55 1.54 14.22
CA GLY A 123 -1.43 0.68 13.83
C GLY A 123 -0.13 1.07 14.54
N LEU A 124 0.14 2.38 14.65
CA LEU A 124 1.31 2.91 15.34
C LEU A 124 1.24 2.65 16.86
N ALA A 125 0.05 2.77 17.45
CA ALA A 125 -0.18 2.45 18.86
C ALA A 125 0.01 0.95 19.16
N ILE A 126 -0.46 0.06 18.29
CA ILE A 126 -0.29 -1.40 18.46
C ILE A 126 1.20 -1.78 18.46
N VAL A 127 1.99 -1.20 17.55
CA VAL A 127 3.45 -1.43 17.49
C VAL A 127 4.14 -0.94 18.77
N VAL A 128 3.78 0.25 19.25
CA VAL A 128 4.34 0.82 20.49
C VAL A 128 3.97 -0.03 21.72
N ILE A 129 2.72 -0.50 21.80
CA ILE A 129 2.23 -1.31 22.93
C ILE A 129 2.87 -2.70 22.92
N ALA A 130 2.97 -3.34 21.75
CA ALA A 130 3.62 -4.64 21.61
C ALA A 130 5.10 -4.58 22.04
N HIS A 131 5.78 -3.46 21.78
CA HIS A 131 7.15 -3.23 22.23
C HIS A 131 7.26 -2.94 23.74
N ALA A 132 6.29 -2.25 24.33
CA ALA A 132 6.30 -1.94 25.76
C ALA A 132 5.95 -3.16 26.65
N ALA A 133 5.37 -4.21 26.07
CA ALA A 133 4.96 -5.43 26.77
C ALA A 133 5.98 -6.58 26.69
N SER A 134 7.06 -6.41 25.93
CA SER A 134 8.21 -7.32 25.81
C SER A 134 9.38 -6.87 26.67
#